data_AF-R6Z4P8-F1
#
_entry.id   AF-R6Z4P8-F1
#
_cell.length_a   1.000
_cell.length_b   1.000
_cell.length_c   1.000
_cell.angle_alpha   90.00
_cell.angle_beta   90.00
_cell.angle_gamma   90.00
#
_symmetry.space_group_name_H-M   'P 1'
#
loop_
_entity.id
_entity.type
_entity.pdbx_description
1 polymer ?
#
loop_
_entity_poly.entity_id
_entity_poly.type
_entity_poly.pdbx_seq_one_letter_code
_entity_poly.pdbx_strand_id
1 'polypeptide(L)'
;MELTKEQMENLKSFLLETFAFTEEQNDAMDKQIPMTQELFESIIERCNELGSDADKIFYRLLKEYPDLTGVYGAKIEKKLEEQYPDVELPEMTPEEQQASWEKLCARIREEFGEDAI
;
A
#
# COMPACT_ATOMS: atom_id res chain seq x y z
N MET A 1 7.99 -18.27 -27.43
CA MET A 1 8.53 -18.56 -26.09
C MET A 1 7.45 -18.14 -25.11
N GLU A 2 6.90 -19.07 -24.33
CA GLU A 2 5.91 -18.73 -23.31
C GLU A 2 6.63 -18.41 -22.00
N LEU A 3 6.29 -17.28 -21.39
CA LEU A 3 6.80 -16.90 -20.07
C LEU A 3 6.04 -17.68 -19.00
N THR A 4 6.73 -18.04 -17.92
CA THR A 4 6.08 -18.53 -16.71
C THR A 4 5.23 -17.42 -16.08
N LYS A 5 4.29 -17.79 -15.19
CA LYS A 5 3.48 -16.81 -14.45
C LYS A 5 4.34 -15.82 -13.68
N GLU A 6 5.38 -16.29 -13.00
CA GLU A 6 6.31 -15.45 -12.25
C GLU A 6 7.07 -14.48 -13.16
N GLN A 7 7.59 -14.96 -14.30
CA GLN A 7 8.27 -14.10 -15.26
C GLN A 7 7.33 -13.04 -15.85
N MET A 8 6.06 -13.40 -16.10
CA MET A 8 5.06 -12.45 -16.56
C MET A 8 4.77 -11.38 -15.50
N GLU A 9 4.66 -11.77 -14.23
CA GLU A 9 4.46 -10.83 -13.12
C GLU A 9 5.65 -9.90 -12.92
N ASN A 10 6.88 -10.43 -12.99
CA ASN A 10 8.09 -9.61 -12.91
C ASN A 10 8.20 -8.64 -14.10
N LEU A 11 7.83 -9.08 -15.31
CA LEU A 11 7.80 -8.21 -16.49
C LEU A 11 6.77 -7.09 -16.32
N LYS A 12 5.58 -7.38 -15.82
CA LYS A 12 4.57 -6.35 -15.53
C LYS A 12 5.07 -5.34 -14.50
N SER A 13 5.66 -5.80 -13.39
CA SER A 13 6.23 -4.91 -12.39
C SER A 13 7.33 -4.03 -12.97
N PHE A 14 8.23 -4.58 -13.79
CA PHE A 14 9.26 -3.81 -14.48
C PHE A 14 8.67 -2.74 -15.41
N LEU A 15 7.67 -3.10 -16.22
CA LEU A 15 6.99 -2.14 -17.11
C LEU A 15 6.28 -1.05 -16.33
N LEU A 16 5.66 -1.40 -15.20
CA LEU A 16 4.99 -0.44 -14.33
C LEU A 16 5.99 0.55 -13.73
N GLU A 17 7.09 0.08 -13.12
CA GLU A 17 8.14 0.94 -12.58
C GLU A 17 8.73 1.84 -13.68
N THR A 18 9.00 1.29 -14.87
CA THR A 18 9.63 2.04 -15.97
C THR A 18 8.73 3.13 -16.57
N PHE A 19 7.43 2.87 -16.73
CA PHE A 19 6.56 3.75 -17.51
C PHE A 19 5.52 4.52 -16.68
N ALA A 20 5.21 4.07 -15.45
CA ALA A 20 4.15 4.67 -14.65
C ALA A 20 4.65 5.77 -13.71
N PHE A 21 5.96 5.83 -13.45
CA PHE A 21 6.60 6.78 -12.54
C PHE A 21 7.59 7.67 -13.28
N THR A 22 7.89 8.83 -12.70
CA THR A 22 8.94 9.72 -13.23
C THR A 22 10.32 9.18 -12.92
N GLU A 23 11.35 9.69 -13.61
CA GLU A 23 12.75 9.34 -13.35
C GLU A 23 13.14 9.63 -11.89
N GLU A 24 12.77 10.79 -11.36
CA GLU A 24 13.04 11.17 -9.97
C GLU A 24 12.34 10.25 -8.95
N GLN A 25 11.10 9.84 -9.23
CA GLN A 25 10.38 8.87 -8.40
C GLN A 25 11.09 7.50 -8.42
N ASN A 26 11.51 7.04 -9.60
CA ASN A 26 12.25 5.79 -9.76
C ASN A 26 13.60 5.85 -9.04
N ASP A 27 14.36 6.93 -9.19
CA ASP A 27 15.64 7.12 -8.51
C ASP A 27 15.48 7.08 -6.98
N ALA A 28 14.38 7.63 -6.45
CA ALA A 28 14.08 7.56 -5.02
C ALA A 28 13.69 6.15 -4.57
N MET A 29 12.85 5.44 -5.35
CA MET A 29 12.47 4.05 -5.09
C MET A 29 13.68 3.10 -5.13
N ASP A 30 14.60 3.33 -6.07
CA ASP A 30 15.85 2.58 -6.24
C ASP A 30 16.95 3.04 -5.27
N LYS A 31 16.66 4.03 -4.40
CA LYS A 31 17.59 4.57 -3.39
C LYS A 31 18.83 5.22 -4.00
N GLN A 32 18.76 5.63 -5.26
CA GLN A 32 19.79 6.43 -5.92
C GLN A 32 19.79 7.87 -5.39
N ILE A 33 18.61 8.36 -5.02
CA ILE A 33 18.44 9.62 -4.28
C ILE A 33 17.66 9.38 -2.97
N PRO A 34 17.77 10.29 -1.98
CA PRO A 34 17.01 10.17 -0.74
C PRO A 34 15.50 10.28 -0.97
N MET A 35 14.73 9.38 -0.35
CA MET A 35 13.27 9.47 -0.30
C MET A 35 12.84 10.64 0.60
N THR A 36 12.32 11.71 0.00
CA THR A 36 11.73 12.83 0.73
C THR A 36 10.24 12.56 1.01
N GLN A 37 9.65 13.32 1.93
CA GLN A 37 8.20 13.23 2.18
C GLN A 37 7.39 13.55 0.91
N GLU A 38 7.81 14.54 0.13
CA GLU A 38 7.12 14.96 -1.10
C GLU A 38 7.16 13.87 -2.17
N LEU A 39 8.34 13.25 -2.39
CA LEU A 39 8.48 12.15 -3.34
C LEU A 39 7.68 10.92 -2.88
N PHE A 40 7.75 10.59 -1.59
CA PHE A 40 6.96 9.50 -1.02
C PHE A 40 5.47 9.71 -1.27
N GLU A 41 4.93 10.87 -0.91
CA GLU A 41 3.50 11.19 -1.10
C GLU A 41 3.11 11.15 -2.58
N SER A 42 3.94 11.71 -3.46
CA SER A 42 3.70 11.69 -4.90
C SER A 42 3.67 10.27 -5.48
N ILE A 43 4.55 9.37 -5.01
CA ILE A 43 4.57 7.97 -5.45
C ILE A 43 3.34 7.23 -4.91
N ILE A 44 2.96 7.46 -3.66
CA ILE A 44 1.77 6.85 -3.04
C ILE A 44 0.49 7.29 -3.76
N GLU A 45 0.35 8.59 -4.07
CA GLU A 45 -0.75 9.10 -4.89
C GLU A 45 -0.80 8.42 -6.25
N ARG A 46 0.35 8.28 -6.91
CA ARG A 46 0.44 7.58 -8.19
C ARG A 46 0.05 6.10 -8.08
N CYS A 47 0.43 5.42 -7.01
CA CYS A 47 0.00 4.06 -6.74
C CYS A 47 -1.53 3.98 -6.61
N ASN A 48 -2.16 4.93 -5.90
CA ASN A 48 -3.62 4.97 -5.75
C ASN A 48 -4.33 5.17 -7.10
N GLU A 49 -3.76 5.95 -8.02
CA GLU A 49 -4.30 6.12 -9.38
C GLU A 49 -4.21 4.83 -10.22
N LEU A 50 -3.12 4.08 -10.05
CA LEU A 50 -2.88 2.81 -10.74
C LEU A 50 -3.65 1.63 -10.13
N GLY A 51 -4.09 1.77 -8.88
CA GLY A 51 -4.83 0.75 -8.15
C GLY A 51 -4.02 -0.52 -7.90
N SER A 52 -4.69 -1.68 -8.00
CA SER A 52 -4.12 -2.98 -7.62
C SER A 52 -2.84 -3.36 -8.38
N ASP A 53 -2.62 -2.80 -9.57
CA ASP A 53 -1.41 -3.06 -10.33
C ASP A 53 -0.15 -2.55 -9.61
N ALA A 54 -0.29 -1.51 -8.77
CA ALA A 54 0.79 -0.90 -8.00
C ALA A 54 0.88 -1.38 -6.54
N ASP A 55 0.02 -2.32 -6.09
CA ASP A 55 -0.05 -2.76 -4.69
C ASP A 55 1.31 -3.20 -4.14
N LYS A 56 2.09 -3.96 -4.93
CA LYS A 56 3.42 -4.42 -4.52
C LYS A 56 4.36 -3.25 -4.18
N ILE A 57 4.32 -2.18 -4.98
CA ILE A 57 5.14 -0.97 -4.77
C ILE A 57 4.62 -0.21 -3.57
N PHE A 58 3.31 -0.01 -3.49
CA PHE A 58 2.64 0.68 -2.39
C PHE A 58 3.00 0.06 -1.04
N TYR A 59 2.75 -1.24 -0.85
CA TYR A 59 3.03 -1.90 0.43
C TYR A 59 4.53 -1.98 0.75
N ARG A 60 5.39 -2.11 -0.26
CA ARG A 60 6.85 -2.02 -0.09
C ARG A 60 7.24 -0.68 0.52
N LEU A 61 6.77 0.43 -0.04
CA LEU A 61 7.13 1.76 0.42
C LEU A 61 6.61 2.07 1.82
N LEU A 62 5.37 1.66 2.14
CA LEU A 62 4.84 1.84 3.50
C LEU A 62 5.70 1.14 4.55
N LYS A 63 6.20 -0.06 4.22
CA LYS A 63 7.06 -0.85 5.11
C LYS A 63 8.48 -0.30 5.21
N GLU A 64 9.05 0.17 4.10
CA GLU A 64 10.42 0.68 4.06
C GLU A 64 10.57 2.07 4.69
N TYR A 65 9.51 2.89 4.64
CA TYR A 65 9.51 4.27 5.13
C TYR A 65 8.39 4.50 6.17
N PRO A 66 8.47 3.87 7.36
CA PRO A 66 7.43 3.98 8.38
C PRO A 66 7.27 5.41 8.91
N ASP A 67 8.36 6.17 9.01
CA ASP A 67 8.32 7.56 9.47
C ASP A 67 7.54 8.45 8.49
N LEU A 68 7.80 8.31 7.19
CA LEU A 68 7.09 9.06 6.13
C LEU A 68 5.62 8.63 6.02
N THR A 69 5.37 7.34 6.24
CA THR A 69 4.02 6.77 6.30
C THR A 69 3.23 7.36 7.45
N GLY A 70 3.82 7.51 8.63
CA GLY A 70 3.18 8.15 9.79
C GLY A 70 2.80 9.60 9.51
N VAL A 71 3.69 10.37 8.88
CA VAL A 71 3.41 11.76 8.49
C VAL A 71 2.28 11.83 7.46
N TYR A 72 2.28 10.95 6.45
CA TYR A 72 1.21 10.89 5.46
C TYR A 72 -0.13 10.51 6.07
N GLY A 73 -0.15 9.51 6.96
CA GLY A 73 -1.35 9.08 7.68
C GLY A 73 -1.96 10.21 8.52
N ALA A 74 -1.13 10.93 9.28
CA ALA A 74 -1.59 12.09 10.07
C ALA A 74 -2.17 13.21 9.19
N LYS A 75 -1.63 13.43 7.98
CA LYS A 75 -2.21 14.38 7.02
C LYS A 75 -3.60 13.94 6.54
N ILE A 76 -3.79 12.65 6.28
CA ILE A 76 -5.10 12.09 5.88
C ILE A 76 -6.10 12.26 7.03
N GLU A 77 -5.72 11.86 8.24
CA GLU A 77 -6.56 11.99 9.44
C GLU A 77 -7.03 13.43 9.63
N LYS A 78 -6.09 14.38 9.63
CA LYS A 78 -6.42 15.80 9.72
C LYS A 78 -7.36 16.27 8.60
N LYS A 79 -7.14 15.83 7.36
CA LYS A 79 -8.00 16.18 6.23
C LYS A 79 -9.41 15.62 6.39
N LEU A 80 -9.55 14.43 6.96
CA LEU A 80 -10.86 13.83 7.26
C LEU A 80 -11.57 14.60 8.38
N GLU A 81 -10.88 14.95 9.46
CA GLU A 81 -11.42 15.78 10.54
C GLU A 81 -11.92 17.14 10.03
N GLU A 82 -11.16 17.79 9.14
CA GLU A 82 -11.54 19.07 8.55
C GLU A 82 -12.73 18.96 7.58
N GLN A 83 -12.81 17.90 6.79
CA GLN A 83 -13.88 17.72 5.79
C GLN A 83 -15.16 17.13 6.37
N TYR A 84 -15.04 16.35 7.44
CA TYR A 84 -16.11 15.58 8.04
C TYR A 84 -16.08 15.70 9.58
N PRO A 85 -16.19 16.92 10.14
CA PRO A 85 -16.01 17.16 11.56
C PRO A 85 -17.05 16.45 12.44
N ASP A 86 -18.22 16.14 11.87
CA ASP A 86 -19.34 15.50 12.56
C ASP A 86 -19.42 13.98 12.29
N VAL A 87 -18.48 13.42 11.50
CA VAL A 87 -18.43 11.99 11.23
C VAL A 87 -17.56 11.32 12.28
N GLU A 88 -18.20 10.73 13.28
CA GLU A 88 -17.53 9.81 14.17
C GLU A 88 -17.36 8.45 13.47
N LEU A 89 -16.13 7.97 13.40
CA LEU A 89 -15.89 6.58 13.01
C LEU A 89 -16.51 5.67 14.07
N PRO A 90 -17.26 4.64 13.69
CA PRO A 90 -17.82 3.71 14.66
C PRO A 90 -16.69 3.04 15.43
N GLU A 91 -16.67 3.23 16.75
CA GLU A 91 -15.78 2.47 17.62
C GLU A 91 -16.18 1.00 17.56
N MET A 92 -15.21 0.14 17.26
CA MET A 92 -15.41 -1.30 17.38
C MET A 92 -15.15 -1.73 18.82
N THR A 93 -16.10 -2.47 19.39
CA THR A 93 -15.86 -3.15 20.67
C THR A 93 -14.73 -4.19 20.52
N PRO A 94 -14.01 -4.54 21.60
CA PRO A 94 -12.99 -5.59 21.57
C PRO A 94 -13.53 -6.92 21.01
N GLU A 95 -14.79 -7.26 21.32
CA GLU A 95 -15.48 -8.45 20.81
C GLU A 95 -15.71 -8.38 19.30
N GLU A 96 -16.14 -7.23 18.76
CA GLU A 96 -16.30 -7.02 17.31
C GLU A 96 -14.96 -7.06 16.59
N GLN A 97 -13.91 -6.50 17.19
CA GLN A 97 -12.57 -6.52 16.63
C GLN A 97 -12.03 -7.95 16.53
N GLN A 98 -12.19 -8.74 17.60
CA GLN A 98 -11.82 -10.15 17.62
C GLN A 98 -12.63 -10.96 16.61
N ALA A 99 -13.95 -10.78 16.54
CA ALA A 99 -14.79 -11.48 15.58
C ALA A 99 -14.45 -11.14 14.12
N SER A 100 -14.14 -9.87 13.84
CA SER A 100 -13.69 -9.42 12.52
C SER A 100 -12.35 -10.05 12.15
N TRP A 101 -11.41 -10.09 13.09
CA TRP A 101 -10.11 -10.74 12.93
C TRP A 101 -10.26 -12.25 12.65
N GLU A 102 -11.05 -12.97 13.45
CA GLU A 102 -11.31 -14.39 13.26
C GLU A 102 -11.94 -14.70 11.89
N LYS A 103 -12.87 -13.84 11.45
CA LYS A 103 -13.48 -13.95 10.11
C LYS A 103 -12.47 -13.74 8.99
N LEU A 104 -11.55 -12.79 9.14
CA LEU A 104 -10.45 -12.59 8.20
C LEU A 104 -9.52 -13.80 8.18
N CYS A 105 -9.11 -14.31 9.35
CA CYS A 105 -8.28 -15.50 9.45
C CYS A 105 -8.93 -16.71 8.80
N ALA A 106 -10.23 -16.93 9.01
CA ALA A 106 -10.95 -18.04 8.39
C ALA A 106 -10.90 -17.97 6.85
N ARG A 107 -11.11 -16.78 6.27
CA ARG A 107 -11.01 -16.56 4.82
C ARG A 107 -9.61 -16.84 4.29
N ILE A 108 -8.57 -16.39 5.00
CA ILE A 108 -7.18 -16.63 4.62
C ILE A 108 -6.86 -18.14 4.67
N ARG A 109 -7.30 -18.85 5.71
CA ARG A 109 -7.12 -20.32 5.81
C ARG A 109 -7.87 -21.07 4.71
N GLU A 110 -9.07 -20.62 4.37
CA GLU A 110 -9.85 -21.19 3.26
C GLU A 110 -9.14 -21.03 1.90
N GLU A 111 -8.51 -19.88 1.66
CA GLU A 111 -7.86 -19.58 0.38
C GLU A 111 -6.43 -20.12 0.27
N PHE A 112 -5.65 -20.09 1.36
CA PHE A 112 -4.21 -20.36 1.36
C PHE A 112 -3.80 -21.60 2.17
N GLY A 113 -4.75 -22.25 2.85
CA GLY A 113 -4.53 -23.42 3.70
C GLY A 113 -4.43 -23.10 5.20
N GLU A 114 -4.69 -24.10 6.04
CA GLU A 114 -4.76 -23.94 7.50
C GLU A 114 -3.48 -23.38 8.15
N ASP A 115 -2.32 -23.62 7.54
CA ASP A 115 -1.00 -23.19 8.04
C ASP A 115 -0.59 -21.77 7.61
N ALA A 116 -1.46 -21.00 6.95
CA ALA A 116 -1.12 -19.68 6.39
C ALA A 116 -0.91 -18.57 7.45
N ILE A 117 -1.43 -18.74 8.68
CA ILE A 117 -1.46 -17.74 9.77
C ILE A 117 -1.54 -18.38 11.15
#